data_AF-A0A401MQ39-F1
#
_entry.id   AF-A0A401MQ39-F1
#
_cell.length_a   1.000
_cell.length_b   1.000
_cell.length_c   1.000
_cell.angle_alpha   90.00
_cell.angle_beta   90.00
_cell.angle_gamma   90.00
#
_symmetry.space_group_name_H-M   'P 1'
#
loop_
_entity.id
_entity.type
_entity.pdbx_description
1 polymer ?
#
loop_
_entity_poly.entity_id
_entity_poly.type
_entity_poly.pdbx_seq_one_letter_code
_entity_poly.pdbx_strand_id
1 'polypeptide(L)'
;MTDVAPRLADAEADVQSIVEGNMEKLFGVRFLASEYSTGPVHGGRIDSLGLDENGAPVVVEYKRGVDSGVINQGLFYLGWLMDHRAEFQHLVRDRLGATTAAPVLWSAPRLICVAGDFTRYDVHAVREHRRSIDLVRYRFFGQDLLGLETVASVSGRTSAAGRVRRRAAVLPPVRGHGGALAELAEAVDEVLLSLGDGVSRVQRKQYRAYQRLRNFACVCPPQKTKLLVYLKADPREVDLIPGFTRDVTGLGHHGTGDLEVQLRSERDVERAVSLFRVSYAAG
;
A
#
# COMPACT_ATOMS: atom_id res chain seq x y z
N MET A 1 -15.71 24.88 19.65
CA MET A 1 -15.50 23.95 18.54
C MET A 1 -16.87 23.50 18.08
N THR A 2 -17.31 23.97 16.93
CA THR A 2 -18.57 23.49 16.32
C THR A 2 -18.28 22.08 15.82
N ASP A 3 -18.87 21.09 16.48
CA ASP A 3 -18.79 19.70 16.06
C ASP A 3 -19.48 19.58 14.70
N VAL A 4 -18.74 19.15 13.68
CA VAL A 4 -19.26 19.08 12.32
C VAL A 4 -19.70 17.65 12.07
N ALA A 5 -21.02 17.46 11.97
CA ALA A 5 -21.59 16.13 11.82
C ALA A 5 -21.06 15.43 10.55
N PRO A 6 -20.64 14.16 10.66
CA PRO A 6 -20.20 13.40 9.49
C PRO A 6 -21.36 13.18 8.52
N ARG A 7 -21.11 13.35 7.22
CA ARG A 7 -22.09 13.10 6.16
C ARG A 7 -21.52 12.22 5.05
N LEU A 8 -22.42 11.61 4.28
CA LEU A 8 -22.08 10.95 3.02
C LEU A 8 -22.03 11.98 1.88
N ALA A 9 -21.49 11.56 0.75
CA ALA A 9 -21.59 12.29 -0.50
C ALA A 9 -23.06 12.43 -0.94
N ASP A 10 -23.36 13.49 -1.68
CA ASP A 10 -24.67 13.67 -2.29
C ASP A 10 -24.79 12.76 -3.52
N ALA A 11 -23.73 12.65 -4.31
CA ALA A 11 -23.55 11.69 -5.40
C ALA A 11 -22.24 10.88 -5.28
N GLU A 12 -22.21 9.70 -5.90
CA GLU A 12 -20.99 8.88 -6.00
C GLU A 12 -19.85 9.63 -6.72
N ALA A 13 -20.19 10.44 -7.72
CA ALA A 13 -19.24 11.28 -8.45
C ALA A 13 -18.50 12.30 -7.55
N ASP A 14 -19.11 12.75 -6.44
CA ASP A 14 -18.49 13.74 -5.56
C ASP A 14 -17.28 13.13 -4.82
N VAL A 15 -17.44 11.89 -4.30
CA VAL A 15 -16.33 11.19 -3.64
C VAL A 15 -15.27 10.78 -4.66
N GLN A 16 -15.67 10.32 -5.84
CA GLN A 16 -14.75 9.97 -6.92
C GLN A 16 -13.88 11.16 -7.32
N SER A 17 -14.48 12.33 -7.59
CA SER A 17 -13.75 13.52 -8.04
C SER A 17 -12.71 13.99 -7.01
N ILE A 18 -13.09 14.02 -5.73
CA ILE A 18 -12.17 14.43 -4.65
C ILE A 18 -11.01 13.43 -4.49
N VAL A 19 -11.31 12.14 -4.57
CA VAL A 19 -10.30 11.10 -4.49
C VAL A 19 -9.37 11.15 -5.69
N GLU A 20 -9.86 11.22 -6.91
CA GLU A 20 -9.04 11.32 -8.14
C GLU A 20 -8.09 12.52 -8.10
N GLY A 21 -8.58 13.69 -7.67
CA GLY A 21 -7.76 14.90 -7.52
C GLY A 21 -6.67 14.81 -6.45
N ASN A 22 -6.77 13.86 -5.52
CA ASN A 22 -5.83 13.69 -4.40
C ASN A 22 -5.25 12.27 -4.30
N MET A 23 -5.41 11.45 -5.34
CA MET A 23 -5.22 10.00 -5.28
C MET A 23 -3.81 9.60 -4.86
N GLU A 24 -2.81 10.38 -5.28
CA GLU A 24 -1.41 10.16 -4.91
C GLU A 24 -1.18 10.42 -3.42
N LYS A 25 -1.79 11.48 -2.86
CA LYS A 25 -1.68 11.81 -1.44
C LYS A 25 -2.45 10.82 -0.57
N LEU A 26 -3.65 10.44 -0.98
CA LEU A 26 -4.56 9.60 -0.20
C LEU A 26 -4.14 8.12 -0.23
N PHE A 27 -3.75 7.62 -1.40
CA PHE A 27 -3.52 6.18 -1.63
C PHE A 27 -2.13 5.85 -2.17
N GLY A 28 -1.28 6.83 -2.45
CA GLY A 28 0.02 6.57 -3.10
C GLY A 28 -0.16 6.08 -4.53
N VAL A 29 -1.28 6.43 -5.17
CA VAL A 29 -1.63 5.98 -6.50
C VAL A 29 -1.60 7.15 -7.45
N ARG A 30 -0.77 7.05 -8.49
CA ARG A 30 -0.76 8.02 -9.59
C ARG A 30 -1.95 7.74 -10.48
N PHE A 31 -2.83 8.72 -10.59
CA PHE A 31 -4.05 8.65 -11.40
C PHE A 31 -3.72 8.52 -12.90
N LEU A 32 -4.47 7.65 -13.60
CA LEU A 32 -4.29 7.40 -15.04
C LEU A 32 -5.54 7.75 -15.85
N ALA A 33 -6.72 7.30 -15.40
CA ALA A 33 -7.97 7.52 -16.09
C ALA A 33 -9.16 7.44 -15.13
N SER A 34 -10.21 8.19 -15.46
CA SER A 34 -11.53 8.15 -14.85
C SER A 34 -12.49 7.50 -15.83
N GLU A 35 -13.52 6.80 -15.33
CA GLU A 35 -14.62 6.27 -16.11
C GLU A 35 -14.13 5.42 -17.33
N TYR A 36 -13.14 4.57 -17.10
CA TYR A 36 -12.44 3.84 -18.16
C TYR A 36 -13.33 2.74 -18.75
N SER A 37 -13.63 2.84 -20.04
CA SER A 37 -14.45 1.86 -20.75
C SER A 37 -13.73 0.53 -20.93
N THR A 38 -14.40 -0.58 -20.61
CA THR A 38 -13.88 -1.96 -20.83
C THR A 38 -14.20 -2.51 -22.22
N GLY A 39 -14.60 -1.62 -23.13
CA GLY A 39 -14.98 -1.95 -24.50
C GLY A 39 -16.36 -2.60 -24.63
N PRO A 40 -16.82 -2.82 -25.87
CA PRO A 40 -18.18 -3.28 -26.16
C PRO A 40 -18.44 -4.73 -25.75
N VAL A 41 -17.39 -5.56 -25.60
CA VAL A 41 -17.52 -6.98 -25.24
C VAL A 41 -17.79 -7.16 -23.75
N HIS A 42 -17.11 -6.41 -22.88
CA HIS A 42 -17.35 -6.45 -21.43
C HIS A 42 -18.46 -5.48 -21.00
N GLY A 43 -18.67 -4.38 -21.75
CA GLY A 43 -19.79 -3.45 -21.57
C GLY A 43 -19.79 -2.70 -20.24
N GLY A 44 -18.71 -2.78 -19.47
CA GLY A 44 -18.55 -2.14 -18.16
C GLY A 44 -17.64 -0.92 -18.20
N ARG A 45 -17.52 -0.26 -17.04
CA ARG A 45 -16.75 0.97 -16.87
C ARG A 45 -16.07 0.92 -15.51
N ILE A 46 -14.76 1.13 -15.50
CA ILE A 46 -13.94 1.16 -14.29
C ILE A 46 -13.93 2.61 -13.79
N ASP A 47 -14.29 2.84 -12.53
CA ASP A 47 -14.45 4.22 -12.03
C ASP A 47 -13.12 4.98 -12.08
N SER A 48 -12.04 4.40 -11.54
CA SER A 48 -10.69 4.95 -11.72
C SER A 48 -9.62 3.88 -11.93
N LEU A 49 -8.63 4.22 -12.76
CA LEU A 49 -7.39 3.47 -12.94
C LEU A 49 -6.20 4.28 -12.44
N GLY A 50 -5.24 3.58 -11.83
CA GLY A 50 -4.01 4.20 -11.34
C GLY A 50 -2.83 3.24 -11.25
N LEU A 51 -1.67 3.78 -10.89
CA LEU A 51 -0.43 3.03 -10.68
C LEU A 51 0.14 3.38 -9.30
N ASP A 52 0.30 2.38 -8.42
CA ASP A 52 0.80 2.60 -7.06
C ASP A 52 2.31 2.89 -6.98
N GLU A 53 2.78 3.20 -5.77
CA GLU A 53 4.19 3.45 -5.44
C GLU A 53 5.12 2.27 -5.75
N ASN A 54 4.58 1.05 -5.77
CA ASN A 54 5.28 -0.17 -6.11
C ASN A 54 5.18 -0.50 -7.61
N GLY A 55 4.54 0.36 -8.41
CA GLY A 55 4.31 0.16 -9.83
C GLY A 55 3.26 -0.91 -10.14
N ALA A 56 2.41 -1.29 -9.20
CA ALA A 56 1.30 -2.20 -9.43
C ALA A 56 0.09 -1.45 -10.02
N PRO A 57 -0.62 -2.06 -10.98
CA PRO A 57 -1.91 -1.53 -11.45
C PRO A 57 -2.93 -1.47 -10.32
N VAL A 58 -3.71 -0.39 -10.30
CA VAL A 58 -4.74 -0.14 -9.31
C VAL A 58 -6.09 0.11 -9.99
N VAL A 59 -7.11 -0.61 -9.53
CA VAL A 59 -8.52 -0.32 -9.78
C VAL A 59 -9.09 0.32 -8.52
N VAL A 60 -9.81 1.43 -8.67
CA VAL A 60 -10.56 2.07 -7.58
C VAL A 60 -12.03 2.10 -7.95
N GLU A 61 -12.90 1.63 -7.05
CA GLU A 61 -14.35 1.60 -7.22
C GLU A 61 -15.02 2.38 -6.08
N TYR A 62 -16.04 3.16 -6.40
CA TYR A 62 -16.70 4.03 -5.44
C TYR A 62 -18.15 3.62 -5.20
N LYS A 63 -18.63 3.84 -3.97
CA LYS A 63 -20.04 3.79 -3.62
C LYS A 63 -20.41 4.89 -2.65
N ARG A 64 -21.53 5.57 -2.90
CA ARG A 64 -22.03 6.61 -1.98
C ARG A 64 -22.28 6.07 -0.57
N GLY A 65 -22.90 4.89 -0.45
CA GLY A 65 -23.33 4.30 0.83
C GLY A 65 -22.76 2.90 1.03
N VAL A 66 -23.59 1.99 1.55
CA VAL A 66 -23.30 0.55 1.59
C VAL A 66 -23.85 -0.09 0.32
N ASP A 67 -23.03 -0.86 -0.37
CA ASP A 67 -23.43 -1.63 -1.55
C ASP A 67 -22.75 -3.01 -1.52
N SER A 68 -23.55 -4.07 -1.61
CA SER A 68 -23.07 -5.46 -1.56
C SER A 68 -22.29 -5.90 -2.81
N GLY A 69 -22.30 -5.08 -3.87
CA GLY A 69 -21.71 -5.38 -5.17
C GLY A 69 -20.31 -4.81 -5.39
N VAL A 70 -19.86 -3.84 -4.58
CA VAL A 70 -18.61 -3.08 -4.86
C VAL A 70 -17.37 -3.97 -4.98
N ILE A 71 -17.25 -5.00 -4.15
CA ILE A 71 -16.13 -5.95 -4.20
C ILE A 71 -16.22 -6.79 -5.47
N ASN A 72 -17.40 -7.31 -5.81
CA ASN A 72 -17.58 -8.17 -6.98
C ASN A 72 -17.37 -7.39 -8.28
N GLN A 73 -17.87 -6.15 -8.35
CA GLN A 73 -17.63 -5.22 -9.45
C GLN A 73 -16.12 -4.94 -9.61
N GLY A 74 -15.45 -4.57 -8.52
CA GLY A 74 -13.99 -4.35 -8.54
C GLY A 74 -13.19 -5.59 -8.94
N LEU A 75 -13.58 -6.79 -8.48
CA LEU A 75 -12.93 -8.05 -8.87
C LEU A 75 -13.14 -8.39 -10.35
N PHE A 76 -14.32 -8.09 -10.89
CA PHE A 76 -14.60 -8.25 -12.32
C PHE A 76 -13.66 -7.36 -13.14
N TYR A 77 -13.49 -6.10 -12.77
CA TYR A 77 -12.58 -5.17 -13.46
C TYR A 77 -11.11 -5.49 -13.24
N LEU A 78 -10.74 -5.99 -12.06
CA LEU A 78 -9.39 -6.50 -11.83
C LEU A 78 -9.08 -7.68 -12.76
N GLY A 79 -10.06 -8.57 -12.99
CA GLY A 79 -9.96 -9.64 -13.99
C GLY A 79 -9.73 -9.10 -15.39
N TRP A 80 -10.58 -8.14 -15.81
CA TRP A 80 -10.44 -7.47 -17.10
C TRP A 80 -9.04 -6.86 -17.29
N LEU A 81 -8.55 -6.12 -16.29
CA LEU A 81 -7.24 -5.47 -16.33
C LEU A 81 -6.09 -6.49 -16.45
N MET A 82 -6.24 -7.67 -15.86
CA MET A 82 -5.26 -8.74 -15.96
C MET A 82 -5.22 -9.42 -17.33
N ASP A 83 -6.33 -9.40 -18.07
CA ASP A 83 -6.44 -9.88 -19.45
C ASP A 83 -6.01 -8.80 -20.47
N HIS A 84 -6.09 -7.52 -20.10
CA HIS A 84 -5.81 -6.36 -20.97
C HIS A 84 -4.52 -5.61 -20.58
N ARG A 85 -3.45 -6.35 -20.24
CA ARG A 85 -2.20 -5.76 -19.73
C ARG A 85 -1.52 -4.78 -20.68
N ALA A 86 -1.56 -5.09 -21.97
CA ALA A 86 -0.94 -4.26 -23.00
C ALA A 86 -1.62 -2.88 -23.10
N GLU A 87 -2.95 -2.86 -22.99
CA GLU A 87 -3.76 -1.65 -23.02
C GLU A 87 -3.45 -0.75 -21.82
N PHE A 88 -3.42 -1.31 -20.62
CA PHE A 88 -3.02 -0.59 -19.42
C PHE A 88 -1.55 -0.10 -19.49
N GLN A 89 -0.63 -0.91 -20.02
CA GLN A 89 0.77 -0.48 -20.23
C GLN A 89 0.88 0.70 -21.19
N HIS A 90 0.04 0.73 -22.22
CA HIS A 90 -0.04 1.87 -23.13
C HIS A 90 -0.55 3.12 -22.40
N LEU A 91 -1.62 2.98 -21.62
CA LEU A 91 -2.15 4.06 -20.78
C LEU A 91 -1.09 4.64 -19.81
N VAL A 92 -0.32 3.77 -19.14
CA VAL A 92 0.79 4.19 -18.26
C VAL A 92 1.85 4.95 -19.05
N ARG A 93 2.21 4.48 -20.24
CA ARG A 93 3.21 5.14 -21.09
C ARG A 93 2.76 6.53 -21.51
N ASP A 94 1.51 6.67 -21.91
CA ASP A 94 0.97 7.92 -22.42
C ASP A 94 0.80 8.97 -21.30
N ARG A 95 0.44 8.53 -20.09
CA ARG A 95 0.23 9.42 -18.94
C ARG A 95 1.49 9.71 -18.13
N LEU A 96 2.36 8.72 -17.94
CA LEU A 96 3.50 8.77 -17.00
C LEU A 96 4.87 8.52 -17.66
N GLY A 97 4.91 8.36 -18.98
CA GLY A 97 6.12 8.15 -19.77
C GLY A 97 6.60 6.69 -19.85
N ALA A 98 7.46 6.42 -20.83
CA ALA A 98 7.94 5.06 -21.13
C ALA A 98 8.79 4.42 -20.02
N THR A 99 9.53 5.22 -19.25
CA THR A 99 10.34 4.74 -18.12
C THR A 99 9.48 4.15 -17.00
N THR A 100 8.30 4.73 -16.76
CA THR A 100 7.32 4.25 -15.77
C THR A 100 6.56 3.01 -16.26
N ALA A 101 6.31 2.90 -17.57
CA ALA A 101 5.56 1.79 -18.15
C ALA A 101 6.34 0.46 -18.18
N ALA A 102 7.67 0.50 -18.26
CA ALA A 102 8.51 -0.69 -18.32
C ALA A 102 8.46 -1.58 -17.05
N PRO A 103 8.46 -1.05 -15.81
CA PRO A 103 8.49 -1.86 -14.59
C PRO A 103 7.12 -2.14 -13.93
N VAL A 104 6.01 -2.18 -14.69
CA VAL A 104 4.67 -2.47 -14.13
C VAL A 104 4.63 -3.85 -13.43
N LEU A 105 4.17 -3.87 -12.18
CA LEU A 105 4.11 -5.03 -11.31
C LEU A 105 2.77 -5.76 -11.44
N TRP A 106 2.70 -6.71 -12.37
CA TRP A 106 1.51 -7.52 -12.62
C TRP A 106 1.23 -8.61 -11.58
N SER A 107 2.18 -8.92 -10.71
CA SER A 107 2.04 -10.00 -9.72
C SER A 107 1.16 -9.64 -8.54
N ALA A 108 0.91 -8.34 -8.32
CA ALA A 108 0.19 -7.85 -7.16
C ALA A 108 -0.72 -6.65 -7.54
N PRO A 109 -1.65 -6.80 -8.50
CA PRO A 109 -2.59 -5.73 -8.81
C PRO A 109 -3.49 -5.47 -7.60
N ARG A 110 -3.87 -4.21 -7.42
CA ARG A 110 -4.55 -3.72 -6.22
C ARG A 110 -5.96 -3.24 -6.55
N LEU A 111 -6.91 -3.61 -5.70
CA LEU A 111 -8.28 -3.11 -5.73
C LEU A 111 -8.50 -2.25 -4.48
N ILE A 112 -8.99 -1.02 -4.66
CA ILE A 112 -9.40 -0.15 -3.57
C ILE A 112 -10.89 0.13 -3.73
N CYS A 113 -11.70 -0.34 -2.80
CA CYS A 113 -13.13 -0.03 -2.75
C CYS A 113 -13.34 1.11 -1.75
N VAL A 114 -13.88 2.25 -2.21
CA VAL A 114 -14.17 3.42 -1.38
C VAL A 114 -15.68 3.54 -1.20
N ALA A 115 -16.18 3.40 0.02
CA ALA A 115 -17.62 3.38 0.27
C ALA A 115 -18.05 4.12 1.54
N GLY A 116 -19.33 4.43 1.63
CA GLY A 116 -19.91 5.01 2.85
C GLY A 116 -19.88 4.00 4.00
N ASP A 117 -20.10 2.72 3.77
CA ASP A 117 -19.78 1.71 4.77
C ASP A 117 -19.64 0.34 4.12
N PHE A 118 -19.19 -0.63 4.90
CA PHE A 118 -19.10 -2.02 4.50
C PHE A 118 -19.83 -2.91 5.50
N THR A 119 -20.47 -3.95 4.99
CA THR A 119 -21.06 -4.96 5.86
C THR A 119 -19.96 -5.86 6.45
N ARG A 120 -20.27 -6.56 7.53
CA ARG A 120 -19.39 -7.61 8.07
C ARG A 120 -19.07 -8.72 7.05
N TYR A 121 -19.95 -8.92 6.07
CA TYR A 121 -19.78 -9.94 5.02
C TYR A 121 -18.75 -9.49 3.99
N ASP A 122 -18.75 -8.21 3.62
CA ASP A 122 -17.74 -7.62 2.73
C ASP A 122 -16.34 -7.74 3.33
N VAL A 123 -16.20 -7.39 4.62
CA VAL A 123 -14.95 -7.52 5.38
C VAL A 123 -14.49 -8.99 5.47
N HIS A 124 -15.42 -9.94 5.53
CA HIS A 124 -15.08 -11.35 5.51
C HIS A 124 -14.65 -11.81 4.11
N ALA A 125 -15.38 -11.42 3.06
CA ALA A 125 -15.14 -11.83 1.69
C ALA A 125 -13.73 -11.45 1.21
N VAL A 126 -13.27 -10.23 1.50
CA VAL A 126 -11.92 -9.79 1.10
C VAL A 126 -10.80 -10.68 1.63
N ARG A 127 -10.99 -11.30 2.80
CA ARG A 127 -9.99 -12.20 3.41
C ARG A 127 -9.85 -13.53 2.65
N GLU A 128 -10.87 -13.93 1.91
CA GLU A 128 -10.89 -15.19 1.15
C GLU A 128 -10.34 -15.04 -0.28
N HIS A 129 -10.43 -13.84 -0.88
CA HIS A 129 -10.10 -13.62 -2.29
C HIS A 129 -8.60 -13.72 -2.65
N ARG A 130 -7.68 -13.76 -1.66
CA ARG A 130 -6.22 -13.84 -1.87
C ARG A 130 -5.65 -12.78 -2.84
N ARG A 131 -6.33 -11.64 -3.01
CA ARG A 131 -5.89 -10.48 -3.81
C ARG A 131 -5.54 -9.32 -2.90
N SER A 132 -4.87 -8.31 -3.44
CA SER A 132 -4.62 -7.07 -2.73
C SER A 132 -5.90 -6.22 -2.76
N ILE A 133 -6.70 -6.25 -1.69
CA ILE A 133 -7.98 -5.52 -1.63
C ILE A 133 -8.00 -4.65 -0.38
N ASP A 134 -8.29 -3.37 -0.58
CA ASP A 134 -8.50 -2.39 0.48
C ASP A 134 -9.96 -1.94 0.50
N LEU A 135 -10.61 -2.03 1.66
CA LEU A 135 -11.93 -1.45 1.92
C LEU A 135 -11.73 -0.16 2.71
N VAL A 136 -12.06 0.97 2.09
CA VAL A 136 -11.85 2.31 2.65
C VAL A 136 -13.19 2.98 2.87
N ARG A 137 -13.52 3.24 4.13
CA ARG A 137 -14.71 4.02 4.50
C ARG A 137 -14.40 5.50 4.36
N TYR A 138 -15.29 6.25 3.72
CA TYR A 138 -15.18 7.70 3.64
C TYR A 138 -16.26 8.42 4.46
N ARG A 139 -15.94 9.61 4.97
CA ARG A 139 -16.87 10.54 5.61
C ARG A 139 -16.51 11.97 5.23
N PHE A 140 -17.49 12.78 4.86
CA PHE A 140 -17.28 14.22 4.73
C PHE A 140 -17.54 14.92 6.06
N PHE A 141 -16.72 15.92 6.36
CA PHE A 141 -16.89 16.81 7.50
C PHE A 141 -16.90 18.25 6.98
N GLY A 142 -18.05 18.91 7.13
CA GLY A 142 -18.23 20.28 6.66
C GLY A 142 -18.22 20.35 5.15
N GLN A 143 -17.57 21.38 4.61
CA GLN A 143 -17.50 21.61 3.16
C GLN A 143 -16.26 20.97 2.52
N ASP A 144 -15.12 20.95 3.22
CA ASP A 144 -13.82 20.69 2.55
C ASP A 144 -13.03 19.50 3.12
N LEU A 145 -13.50 18.83 4.19
CA LEU A 145 -12.74 17.76 4.83
C LEU A 145 -13.29 16.39 4.45
N LEU A 146 -12.39 15.52 3.98
CA LEU A 146 -12.63 14.11 3.71
C LEU A 146 -11.85 13.27 4.74
N GLY A 147 -12.57 12.52 5.56
CA GLY A 147 -11.99 11.47 6.40
C GLY A 147 -12.01 10.13 5.67
N LEU A 148 -10.89 9.41 5.73
CA LEU A 148 -10.75 8.05 5.20
C LEU A 148 -10.31 7.11 6.31
N GLU A 149 -10.93 5.94 6.38
CA GLU A 149 -10.63 4.90 7.34
C GLU A 149 -10.51 3.56 6.62
N THR A 150 -9.36 2.88 6.74
CA THR A 150 -9.21 1.52 6.21
C THR A 150 -9.95 0.54 7.11
N VAL A 151 -11.08 0.02 6.64
CA VAL A 151 -11.91 -0.96 7.35
C VAL A 151 -11.30 -2.35 7.27
N ALA A 152 -10.72 -2.69 6.13
CA ALA A 152 -9.97 -3.93 5.92
C ALA A 152 -8.92 -3.73 4.84
N SER A 153 -7.75 -4.33 5.02
CA SER A 153 -6.73 -4.47 3.99
C SER A 153 -6.29 -5.92 3.96
N VAL A 154 -6.29 -6.53 2.78
CA VAL A 154 -5.81 -7.90 2.57
C VAL A 154 -4.74 -7.83 1.51
N SER A 155 -3.57 -8.39 1.81
CA SER A 155 -2.49 -8.54 0.84
C SER A 155 -2.72 -9.79 0.01
N GLY A 156 -2.35 -9.74 -1.28
CA GLY A 156 -2.25 -10.95 -2.07
C GLY A 156 -1.25 -11.91 -1.42
N ARG A 157 -1.70 -13.10 -1.02
CA ARG A 157 -0.78 -14.12 -0.48
C ARG A 157 0.09 -14.63 -1.62
N THR A 158 1.34 -14.17 -1.71
CA THR A 158 2.38 -14.96 -2.38
C THR A 158 2.56 -16.23 -1.56
N SER A 159 2.33 -17.39 -2.18
CA SER A 159 2.46 -18.68 -1.51
C SER A 159 3.90 -18.93 -1.04
N ALA A 160 4.21 -18.52 0.19
CA ALA A 160 5.25 -19.08 1.06
C ALA A 160 5.21 -18.36 2.42
N ALA A 161 4.41 -18.89 3.35
CA ALA A 161 4.67 -18.93 4.80
C ALA A 161 3.41 -19.46 5.50
N GLY A 162 3.59 -20.53 6.25
CA GLY A 162 2.53 -21.24 6.98
C GLY A 162 1.90 -20.36 8.06
N ARG A 163 0.64 -20.65 8.35
CA ARG A 163 -0.11 -20.10 9.50
C ARG A 163 0.68 -20.34 10.78
N VAL A 164 1.16 -19.27 11.42
CA VAL A 164 1.52 -19.32 12.84
C VAL A 164 0.31 -18.86 13.64
N ARG A 165 -0.35 -19.82 14.29
CA ARG A 165 -1.38 -19.55 15.31
C ARG A 165 -0.72 -18.85 16.50
N ARG A 166 -1.34 -17.76 16.97
CA ARG A 166 -1.02 -17.10 18.25
C ARG A 166 -0.99 -18.14 19.38
N ARG A 167 0.18 -18.37 19.96
CA ARG A 167 0.35 -18.77 21.35
C ARG A 167 1.44 -17.89 21.94
N ALA A 168 1.07 -17.13 22.98
CA ALA A 168 2.03 -16.51 23.86
C ALA A 168 2.83 -17.62 24.56
N ALA A 169 4.10 -17.74 24.21
CA ALA A 169 5.14 -18.42 24.98
C ALA A 169 6.49 -18.05 24.36
N VAL A 170 7.45 -17.67 25.21
CA VAL A 170 8.84 -17.37 24.88
C VAL A 170 9.38 -18.36 23.83
N LEU A 171 9.72 -17.89 22.64
CA LEU A 171 10.28 -18.71 21.56
C LEU A 171 11.82 -18.64 21.58
N PRO A 172 12.53 -19.78 21.42
CA PRO A 172 13.98 -19.81 21.26
C PRO A 172 14.37 -19.40 19.82
N PRO A 173 15.61 -18.95 19.57
CA PRO A 173 15.99 -18.44 18.26
C PRO A 173 16.08 -19.60 17.26
N VAL A 174 15.25 -19.54 16.22
CA VAL A 174 15.31 -20.42 15.06
C VAL A 174 16.50 -19.97 14.20
N ARG A 175 17.62 -20.69 14.28
CA ARG A 175 18.78 -20.46 13.40
C ARG A 175 18.44 -20.89 11.97
N GLY A 176 18.11 -19.91 11.12
CA GLY A 176 17.93 -20.08 9.69
C GLY A 176 19.27 -20.15 8.95
N HIS A 177 19.32 -20.83 7.81
CA HIS A 177 20.55 -21.08 7.04
C HIS A 177 21.04 -19.83 6.24
N GLY A 178 20.91 -18.63 6.80
CA GLY A 178 21.35 -17.36 6.21
C GLY A 178 22.30 -16.63 7.14
N GLY A 179 23.33 -15.96 6.62
CA GLY A 179 24.29 -15.22 7.45
C GLY A 179 23.61 -14.14 8.32
N ALA A 180 24.34 -13.59 9.30
CA ALA A 180 23.79 -12.68 10.32
C ALA A 180 22.92 -11.52 9.77
N LEU A 181 23.23 -10.97 8.59
CA LEU A 181 22.41 -9.90 7.98
C LEU A 181 21.09 -10.40 7.39
N ALA A 182 20.97 -11.68 7.03
CA ALA A 182 19.71 -12.29 6.64
C ALA A 182 18.81 -12.46 7.86
N GLU A 183 19.35 -12.94 8.98
CA GLU A 183 18.62 -13.00 10.27
C GLU A 183 18.16 -11.60 10.69
N LEU A 184 19.02 -10.59 10.56
CA LEU A 184 18.66 -9.19 10.81
C LEU A 184 17.51 -8.71 9.93
N ALA A 185 17.52 -9.10 8.65
CA ALA A 185 16.49 -8.70 7.70
C ALA A 185 15.14 -9.39 7.96
N GLU A 186 15.14 -10.61 8.49
CA GLU A 186 13.93 -11.28 8.96
C GLU A 186 13.41 -10.63 10.26
N ALA A 187 14.29 -10.27 11.20
CA ALA A 187 13.90 -9.53 12.40
C ALA A 187 13.23 -8.19 12.05
N VAL A 188 13.76 -7.46 11.06
CA VAL A 188 13.13 -6.23 10.56
C VAL A 188 11.79 -6.51 9.88
N ASP A 189 11.66 -7.60 9.12
CA ASP A 189 10.40 -8.02 8.49
C ASP A 189 9.31 -8.25 9.56
N GLU A 190 9.63 -8.99 10.62
CA GLU A 190 8.72 -9.25 11.75
C GLU A 190 8.30 -7.96 12.46
N VAL A 191 9.26 -7.06 12.73
CA VAL A 191 8.98 -5.77 13.37
C VAL A 191 8.04 -4.94 12.50
N LEU A 192 8.34 -4.77 11.21
CA LEU A 192 7.52 -3.93 10.31
C LEU A 192 6.11 -4.51 10.11
N LEU A 193 5.96 -5.83 10.00
CA LEU A 193 4.66 -6.50 9.89
C LEU A 193 3.84 -6.44 11.20
N SER A 194 4.49 -6.28 12.35
CA SER A 194 3.82 -6.22 13.66
C SER A 194 3.41 -4.81 14.10
N LEU A 195 3.73 -3.76 13.32
CA LEU A 195 3.40 -2.37 13.68
C LEU A 195 1.90 -2.07 13.71
N GLY A 196 1.09 -2.83 13.00
CA GLY A 196 -0.36 -2.74 13.11
C GLY A 196 -1.12 -3.65 12.15
N ASP A 197 -2.43 -3.72 12.34
CA ASP A 197 -3.31 -4.47 11.47
C ASP A 197 -3.36 -3.84 10.06
N GLY A 198 -3.48 -4.67 9.03
CA GLY A 198 -3.56 -4.22 7.65
C GLY A 198 -2.22 -3.84 7.00
N VAL A 199 -1.08 -4.10 7.65
CA VAL A 199 0.23 -4.01 6.97
C VAL A 199 0.37 -5.14 5.97
N SER A 200 0.76 -4.78 4.75
CA SER A 200 1.05 -5.69 3.65
C SER A 200 2.49 -5.56 3.18
N ARG A 201 3.03 -6.64 2.62
CA ARG A 201 4.37 -6.67 2.04
C ARG A 201 4.29 -6.90 0.54
N VAL A 202 4.99 -6.07 -0.24
CA VAL A 202 5.12 -6.19 -1.69
C VAL A 202 6.58 -6.46 -2.05
N GLN A 203 6.83 -7.58 -2.74
CA GLN A 203 8.17 -7.94 -3.20
C GLN A 203 8.48 -7.27 -4.53
N ARG A 204 9.55 -6.48 -4.58
CA ARG A 204 10.15 -5.94 -5.81
C ARG A 204 11.53 -6.57 -6.03
N LYS A 205 12.12 -6.32 -7.20
CA LYS A 205 13.46 -6.84 -7.54
C LYS A 205 14.56 -6.31 -6.61
N GLN A 206 14.45 -5.05 -6.19
CA GLN A 206 15.50 -4.32 -5.47
C GLN A 206 15.16 -3.99 -4.02
N TYR A 207 13.93 -4.27 -3.58
CA TYR A 207 13.46 -4.01 -2.21
C TYR A 207 12.19 -4.80 -1.88
N ARG A 208 11.88 -4.88 -0.60
CA ARG A 208 10.59 -5.29 -0.03
C ARG A 208 9.89 -4.04 0.48
N ALA A 209 8.73 -3.70 -0.05
CA ALA A 209 7.93 -2.59 0.44
C ALA A 209 6.94 -3.07 1.48
N TYR A 210 6.73 -2.26 2.52
CA TYR A 210 5.74 -2.46 3.57
C TYR A 210 4.76 -1.30 3.47
N GLN A 211 3.48 -1.62 3.34
CA GLN A 211 2.46 -0.63 3.04
C GLN A 211 1.16 -0.89 3.78
N ARG A 212 0.42 0.19 4.03
CA ARG A 212 -1.01 0.17 4.34
C ARG A 212 -1.77 0.65 3.11
N LEU A 213 -2.33 1.86 3.17
CA LEU A 213 -2.77 2.57 1.98
C LEU A 213 -1.59 2.99 1.12
N ARG A 214 -0.48 3.35 1.75
CA ARG A 214 0.77 3.79 1.12
C ARG A 214 1.96 3.04 1.68
N ASN A 215 3.07 3.03 0.94
CA ASN A 215 4.34 2.54 1.44
C ASN A 215 4.76 3.40 2.64
N PHE A 216 5.19 2.75 3.72
CA PHE A 216 5.82 3.42 4.86
C PHE A 216 7.26 2.95 5.09
N ALA A 217 7.65 1.78 4.54
CA ALA A 217 9.03 1.32 4.61
C ALA A 217 9.42 0.53 3.36
N CYS A 218 10.69 0.63 2.96
CA CYS A 218 11.28 -0.18 1.91
C CYS A 218 12.61 -0.78 2.40
N VAL A 219 12.69 -2.10 2.49
CA VAL A 219 13.87 -2.83 2.95
C VAL A 219 14.61 -3.40 1.73
N CYS A 220 15.85 -2.97 1.51
CA CYS A 220 16.70 -3.53 0.46
C CYS A 220 17.21 -4.94 0.84
N PRO A 221 17.61 -5.77 -0.14
CA PRO A 221 18.32 -7.01 0.15
C PRO A 221 19.56 -6.76 1.04
N PRO A 222 19.89 -7.69 1.95
CA PRO A 222 21.10 -7.62 2.76
C PRO A 222 22.35 -7.33 1.91
N GLN A 223 23.12 -6.30 2.29
CA GLN A 223 24.40 -6.01 1.65
C GLN A 223 25.54 -6.75 2.38
N LYS A 224 26.80 -6.48 2.02
CA LYS A 224 27.95 -7.12 2.69
C LYS A 224 28.09 -6.75 4.17
N THR A 225 27.75 -5.52 4.54
CA THR A 225 28.04 -4.98 5.88
C THR A 225 26.85 -4.36 6.58
N LYS A 226 25.72 -4.18 5.88
CA LYS A 226 24.56 -3.48 6.40
C LYS A 226 23.28 -3.89 5.67
N LEU A 227 22.15 -3.63 6.32
CA LEU A 227 20.82 -3.61 5.75
C LEU A 227 20.38 -2.15 5.61
N LEU A 228 19.77 -1.80 4.48
CA LEU A 228 19.20 -0.47 4.24
C LEU A 228 17.68 -0.53 4.33
N VAL A 229 17.12 0.40 5.08
CA VAL A 229 15.67 0.63 5.17
C VAL A 229 15.39 2.09 4.83
N TYR A 230 14.55 2.33 3.83
CA TYR A 230 14.05 3.67 3.52
C TYR A 230 12.68 3.85 4.16
N LEU A 231 12.49 4.98 4.83
CA LEU A 231 11.30 5.33 5.59
C LEU A 231 10.68 6.61 5.02
N LYS A 232 9.35 6.67 5.06
CA LYS A 232 8.56 7.84 4.64
C LYS A 232 8.42 8.90 5.74
N ALA A 233 8.97 8.64 6.92
CA ALA A 233 9.15 9.64 7.97
C ALA A 233 9.91 10.86 7.42
N ASP A 234 9.45 12.07 7.74
CA ASP A 234 10.11 13.31 7.32
C ASP A 234 11.50 13.41 7.98
N PRO A 235 12.60 13.48 7.22
CA PRO A 235 13.94 13.67 7.76
C PRO A 235 14.10 14.91 8.65
N ARG A 236 13.22 15.91 8.53
CA ARG A 236 13.23 17.14 9.33
C ARG A 236 12.64 16.98 10.72
N GLU A 237 11.85 15.92 10.93
CA GLU A 237 11.20 15.63 12.21
C GLU A 237 11.97 14.58 13.05
N VAL A 238 13.14 14.14 12.56
CA VAL A 238 13.95 13.10 13.19
C VAL A 238 15.40 13.51 13.35
N ASP A 239 16.07 12.97 14.36
CA ASP A 239 17.50 13.19 14.56
C ASP A 239 18.33 12.42 13.53
N LEU A 240 19.08 13.15 12.70
CA LEU A 240 20.02 12.59 11.74
C LEU A 240 21.35 12.28 12.43
N ILE A 241 21.70 10.99 12.46
CA ILE A 241 22.84 10.47 13.22
C ILE A 241 23.79 9.78 12.23
N PRO A 242 25.00 10.34 12.01
CA PRO A 242 25.95 9.80 11.04
C PRO A 242 26.19 8.30 11.19
N GLY A 243 26.08 7.58 10.09
CA GLY A 243 26.24 6.12 10.05
C GLY A 243 25.00 5.32 10.44
N PHE A 244 23.93 5.97 10.91
CA PHE A 244 22.65 5.34 11.25
C PHE A 244 21.48 5.90 10.43
N THR A 245 21.25 7.21 10.46
CA THR A 245 20.18 7.90 9.70
C THR A 245 20.76 8.91 8.73
N ARG A 246 20.10 9.09 7.58
CA ARG A 246 20.50 10.04 6.55
C ARG A 246 19.28 10.53 5.77
N ASP A 247 19.21 11.85 5.55
CA ASP A 247 18.29 12.46 4.59
C ASP A 247 18.74 12.15 3.16
N VAL A 248 17.86 11.52 2.39
CA VAL A 248 18.05 11.18 0.98
C VAL A 248 17.00 11.84 0.08
N THR A 249 16.33 12.89 0.55
CA THR A 249 15.34 13.67 -0.22
C THR A 249 15.94 14.12 -1.56
N GLY A 250 15.26 13.80 -2.65
CA GLY A 250 15.69 14.16 -4.01
C GLY A 250 16.92 13.39 -4.52
N LEU A 251 17.45 12.44 -3.75
CA LEU A 251 18.50 11.53 -4.18
C LEU A 251 17.89 10.26 -4.78
N GLY A 252 18.52 9.70 -5.81
CA GLY A 252 18.08 8.42 -6.38
C GLY A 252 18.40 7.25 -5.45
N HIS A 253 17.40 6.47 -5.07
CA HIS A 253 17.55 5.23 -4.30
C HIS A 253 16.50 4.17 -4.68
N HIS A 254 16.64 2.96 -4.13
CA HIS A 254 15.72 1.85 -4.39
C HIS A 254 14.58 1.84 -3.37
N GLY A 255 13.36 2.09 -3.82
CA GLY A 255 12.17 2.13 -2.96
C GLY A 255 11.59 3.53 -2.86
N THR A 256 10.84 3.77 -1.79
CA THR A 256 10.20 5.05 -1.47
C THR A 256 10.58 5.51 -0.09
N GLY A 257 10.48 6.82 0.15
CA GLY A 257 10.73 7.44 1.45
C GLY A 257 12.09 8.14 1.50
N ASP A 258 12.14 9.27 2.19
CA ASP A 258 13.27 10.20 2.16
C ASP A 258 14.27 10.01 3.30
N LEU A 259 13.98 9.10 4.25
CA LEU A 259 14.85 8.80 5.38
C LEU A 259 15.53 7.43 5.20
N GLU A 260 16.84 7.41 4.98
CA GLU A 260 17.64 6.19 4.96
C GLU A 260 18.06 5.80 6.40
N VAL A 261 17.83 4.53 6.76
CA VAL A 261 18.28 3.91 8.00
C VAL A 261 19.23 2.74 7.69
N GLN A 262 20.41 2.75 8.29
CA GLN A 262 21.45 1.73 8.13
C GLN A 262 21.53 0.84 9.36
N LEU A 263 21.23 -0.45 9.18
CA LEU A 263 21.20 -1.44 10.26
C LEU A 263 22.33 -2.44 10.10
N ARG A 264 23.09 -2.71 11.17
CA ARG A 264 24.21 -3.66 11.17
C ARG A 264 24.07 -4.73 12.24
N SER A 265 23.23 -4.49 13.25
CA SER A 265 23.03 -5.35 14.41
C SER A 265 21.60 -5.27 14.94
N GLU A 266 21.21 -6.23 15.78
CA GLU A 266 19.90 -6.21 16.45
C GLU A 266 19.67 -4.95 17.29
N ARG A 267 20.71 -4.40 17.91
CA ARG A 267 20.64 -3.13 18.64
C ARG A 267 20.26 -1.95 17.74
N ASP A 268 20.68 -1.98 16.48
CA ASP A 268 20.27 -0.96 15.51
C ASP A 268 18.77 -1.10 15.19
N VAL A 269 18.25 -2.32 15.15
CA VAL A 269 16.81 -2.58 14.93
C VAL A 269 16.00 -2.06 16.09
N GLU A 270 16.38 -2.39 17.34
CA GLU A 270 15.73 -1.89 18.55
C GLU A 270 15.66 -0.36 18.55
N ARG A 271 16.77 0.29 18.20
CA ARG A 271 16.84 1.75 18.08
C ARG A 271 15.98 2.30 16.93
N ALA A 272 15.85 1.58 15.82
CA ALA A 272 15.06 1.99 14.67
C ALA A 272 13.54 1.81 14.85
N VAL A 273 13.07 1.07 15.86
CA VAL A 273 11.63 0.84 16.12
C VAL A 273 10.85 2.16 16.23
N SER A 274 11.41 3.18 16.88
CA SER A 274 10.76 4.49 16.98
C SER A 274 10.57 5.15 15.60
N LEU A 275 11.60 5.11 14.75
CA LEU A 275 11.55 5.62 13.38
C LEU A 275 10.54 4.84 12.53
N PHE A 276 10.48 3.52 12.70
CA PHE A 276 9.49 2.69 12.01
C PHE A 276 8.06 3.08 12.39
N ARG A 277 7.80 3.41 13.67
CA ARG A 277 6.48 3.89 14.12
C ARG A 277 6.14 5.27 13.57
N VAL A 278 7.09 6.20 13.54
CA VAL A 278 6.90 7.53 12.93
C VAL A 278 6.57 7.38 11.45
N SER A 279 7.35 6.57 10.75
CA SER A 279 7.12 6.29 9.33
C SER A 279 5.78 5.60 9.08
N TYR A 280 5.42 4.64 9.93
CA TYR A 280 4.13 3.97 9.90
C TYR A 280 2.99 4.98 10.05
N ALA A 281 3.06 5.92 10.99
CA ALA A 281 2.03 6.96 11.15
C ALA A 281 1.93 7.91 9.93
N ALA A 282 3.06 8.18 9.27
CA ALA A 282 3.13 9.03 8.08
C ALA A 282 2.62 8.35 6.80
N GLY A 283 2.63 7.01 6.73
CA GLY A 283 2.23 6.21 5.57
C GLY A 283 0.76 5.82 5.59
#